data_AF-A0A521F314-F1
#
_entry.id   AF-A0A521F314-F1
#
_cell.length_a   1.000
_cell.length_b   1.000
_cell.length_c   1.000
_cell.angle_alpha   90.00
_cell.angle_beta   90.00
_cell.angle_gamma   90.00
#
_symmetry.space_group_name_H-M   'P 1'
#
loop_
_entity.id
_entity.type
_entity.pdbx_description
1 polymer ?
#
loop_
_entity_poly.entity_id
_entity_poly.type
_entity_poly.pdbx_seq_one_letter_code
_entity_poly.pdbx_strand_id
1 'polypeptide(L)'
;MSRKHVVVQGATLKCKFSEKPQTDILKVKSQNKHFANDKDASKKLIATTKEIGQTLEKNTFGNCKLQPTGNSYKPCQAVINQWSAFYEKVTLSNQGKILVEDSKATCPIGGPDCISFVKHGQKVEISKQNIKNASELLSNQINPLVNMAEFKERLEDHDSICK
;
A
#
# COMPACT_ATOMS: atom_id res chain seq x y z
N MET A 1 10.45 -12.87 -13.61
CA MET A 1 9.85 -11.64 -13.08
C MET A 1 9.36 -11.92 -11.67
N SER A 2 10.04 -11.39 -10.64
CA SER A 2 9.56 -11.51 -9.26
C SER A 2 8.21 -10.78 -9.16
N ARG A 3 7.22 -11.36 -8.45
CA ARG A 3 5.87 -10.81 -8.30
C ARG A 3 5.95 -9.55 -7.43
N LYS A 4 6.25 -8.40 -8.04
CA LYS A 4 6.32 -7.13 -7.32
C LYS A 4 4.92 -6.53 -7.14
N HIS A 5 4.62 -6.10 -5.92
CA HIS A 5 3.33 -5.50 -5.61
C HIS A 5 3.38 -3.97 -5.74
N VAL A 6 2.30 -3.42 -6.30
CA VAL A 6 2.09 -1.97 -6.38
C VAL A 6 1.72 -1.41 -5.00
N VAL A 7 2.24 -0.25 -4.66
CA VAL A 7 1.91 0.43 -3.39
C VAL A 7 0.60 1.20 -3.55
N VAL A 8 -0.30 1.06 -2.58
CA VAL A 8 -1.57 1.79 -2.52
C VAL A 8 -1.72 2.58 -1.22
N GLN A 9 -2.75 3.43 -1.18
CA GLN A 9 -3.25 4.12 0.01
C GLN A 9 -3.29 3.17 1.22
N GLY A 10 -2.72 3.60 2.34
CA GLY A 10 -2.65 2.76 3.55
C GLY A 10 -1.37 1.91 3.64
N ALA A 11 -0.42 2.09 2.72
CA ALA A 11 0.89 1.46 2.80
C ALA A 11 1.64 1.89 4.07
N THR A 12 2.36 0.95 4.68
CA THR A 12 3.11 1.18 5.92
C THR A 12 4.57 1.41 5.60
N LEU A 13 5.14 2.51 6.11
CA LEU A 13 6.51 2.94 5.90
C LEU A 13 7.33 2.85 7.19
N LYS A 14 8.63 2.61 7.07
CA LYS A 14 9.60 2.66 8.17
C LYS A 14 10.85 3.45 7.78
N CYS A 15 11.42 4.18 8.73
CA CYS A 15 12.72 4.84 8.59
C CYS A 15 13.82 4.00 9.25
N LYS A 16 14.97 3.82 8.59
CA LYS A 16 16.13 3.08 9.12
C LYS A 16 16.81 3.79 10.31
N PHE A 17 16.72 5.12 10.34
CA PHE A 17 17.39 5.96 11.35
C PHE A 17 16.50 6.30 12.54
N SER A 18 15.35 5.64 12.67
CA SER A 18 14.53 5.82 13.86
C SER A 18 15.20 5.18 15.09
N GLU A 19 15.17 5.88 16.22
CA GLU A 19 15.64 5.36 17.50
C GLU A 19 14.84 4.13 17.93
N LYS A 20 13.51 4.26 17.91
CA LYS A 20 12.55 3.18 18.14
C LYS A 20 11.86 2.86 16.82
N PRO A 21 11.74 1.59 16.41
CA PRO A 21 11.11 1.24 15.14
C PRO A 21 9.63 1.62 15.17
N GLN A 22 9.31 2.82 14.70
CA GLN A 22 7.94 3.26 14.47
C GLN A 22 7.64 3.23 12.99
N THR A 23 6.39 2.92 12.70
CA THR A 23 5.87 2.86 11.34
C THR A 23 4.76 3.89 11.19
N ASP A 24 4.66 4.45 9.99
CA ASP A 24 3.61 5.41 9.64
C ASP A 24 2.89 4.97 8.36
N ILE A 25 1.72 5.55 8.11
CA ILE A 25 0.83 5.20 7.01
C ILE A 25 0.93 6.26 5.92
N LEU A 26 1.14 5.81 4.68
CA LEU A 26 1.17 6.66 3.49
C LEU A 26 -0.25 7.05 3.06
N LYS A 27 -0.47 8.35 2.89
CA LYS A 27 -1.67 8.95 2.31
C LYS A 27 -1.36 9.57 0.95
N VAL A 28 -1.93 8.98 -0.08
CA VAL A 28 -1.87 9.43 -1.48
C VAL A 28 -2.68 10.72 -1.62
N LYS A 29 -2.00 11.81 -1.96
CA LYS A 29 -2.62 13.13 -2.23
C LYS A 29 -2.43 13.58 -3.68
N SER A 30 -1.53 12.95 -4.43
CA SER A 30 -1.16 13.37 -5.79
C SER A 30 -2.20 13.04 -6.85
N GLN A 31 -3.13 12.13 -6.57
CA GLN A 31 -4.11 11.68 -7.54
C GLN A 31 -5.34 11.04 -6.92
N ASN A 32 -6.49 11.18 -7.60
CA ASN A 32 -7.79 10.67 -7.16
C ASN A 32 -8.46 9.75 -8.20
N LYS A 33 -7.72 9.30 -9.24
CA LYS A 33 -8.30 8.63 -10.41
C LYS A 33 -7.89 7.17 -10.56
N HIS A 34 -6.66 6.81 -10.19
CA HIS A 34 -6.13 5.47 -10.41
C HIS A 34 -6.16 4.66 -9.12
N PHE A 35 -7.00 3.62 -9.11
CA PHE A 35 -7.17 2.69 -8.00
C PHE A 35 -6.60 1.32 -8.35
N ALA A 36 -6.13 0.57 -7.35
CA ALA A 36 -5.68 -0.79 -7.54
C ALA A 36 -6.35 -1.74 -6.55
N ASN A 37 -6.84 -2.87 -7.09
CA ASN A 37 -7.44 -3.98 -6.34
C ASN A 37 -8.61 -3.53 -5.44
N ASP A 38 -9.45 -2.64 -5.94
CA ASP A 38 -10.64 -2.11 -5.26
C ASP A 38 -11.82 -2.20 -6.23
N LYS A 39 -12.84 -2.98 -5.86
CA LYS A 39 -14.03 -3.19 -6.71
C LYS A 39 -14.81 -1.90 -6.93
N ASP A 40 -14.84 -1.02 -5.92
CA ASP A 40 -15.62 0.20 -5.94
C ASP A 40 -14.79 1.43 -6.36
N ALA A 41 -13.50 1.23 -6.67
CA ALA A 41 -12.55 2.27 -7.06
C ALA A 41 -12.65 3.53 -6.17
N SER A 42 -12.66 3.35 -4.84
CA SER A 42 -12.99 4.42 -3.90
C SER A 42 -11.94 4.65 -2.82
N LYS A 43 -11.20 3.62 -2.41
CA LYS A 43 -10.34 3.64 -1.22
C LYS A 43 -8.87 3.35 -1.52
N LYS A 44 -8.56 2.50 -2.51
CA LYS A 44 -7.16 2.05 -2.76
C LYS A 44 -6.49 2.80 -3.91
N LEU A 45 -6.26 4.09 -3.71
CA LEU A 45 -5.51 4.92 -4.66
C LEU A 45 -4.06 4.42 -4.80
N ILE A 46 -3.54 4.39 -6.03
CA ILE A 46 -2.16 4.00 -6.31
C ILE A 46 -1.21 5.11 -5.85
N ALA A 47 -0.15 4.76 -5.10
CA ALA A 47 0.86 5.72 -4.71
C ALA A 47 1.81 6.03 -5.88
N THR A 48 2.16 7.30 -6.06
CA THR A 48 3.02 7.74 -7.17
C THR A 48 4.27 8.47 -6.69
N THR A 49 5.26 8.61 -7.56
CA THR A 49 6.49 9.38 -7.27
C THR A 49 6.24 10.86 -6.95
N LYS A 50 5.04 11.38 -7.22
CA LYS A 50 4.64 12.75 -6.86
C LYS A 50 4.17 12.89 -5.42
N GLU A 51 4.17 11.83 -4.62
CA GLU A 51 3.94 11.88 -3.17
C GLU A 51 5.17 12.47 -2.45
N ILE A 52 5.40 13.77 -2.63
CA ILE A 52 6.50 14.55 -2.06
C ILE A 52 5.93 15.43 -0.93
N GLY A 53 6.72 15.68 0.11
CA GLY A 53 6.35 16.49 1.26
C GLY A 53 5.81 15.66 2.43
N GLN A 54 4.80 16.21 3.12
CA GLN A 54 4.12 15.59 4.26
C GLN A 54 2.90 14.79 3.79
N THR A 55 3.16 13.58 3.30
CA THR A 55 2.15 12.65 2.77
C THR A 55 1.82 11.53 3.75
N LEU A 56 2.43 11.51 4.94
CA LEU A 56 2.13 10.52 5.96
C LEU A 56 1.01 11.01 6.88
N GLU A 57 0.40 10.08 7.61
CA GLU A 57 -0.68 10.40 8.54
C GLU A 57 -0.16 11.04 9.83
N LYS A 58 0.86 10.44 10.47
CA LYS A 58 1.48 10.98 11.69
C LYS A 58 2.62 11.94 11.40
N ASN A 59 3.18 11.91 10.18
CA ASN A 59 4.31 12.73 9.72
C ASN A 59 5.55 12.62 10.62
N THR A 60 5.67 11.52 11.37
CA THR A 60 6.80 11.26 12.26
C THR A 60 7.06 9.77 12.39
N PHE A 61 8.34 9.42 12.43
CA PHE A 61 8.80 8.08 12.76
C PHE A 61 9.34 7.99 14.20
N GLY A 62 9.06 8.98 15.05
CA GLY A 62 9.63 9.07 16.39
C GLY A 62 10.89 9.92 16.40
N ASN A 63 11.91 9.51 17.14
CA ASN A 63 13.18 10.23 17.27
C ASN A 63 14.19 9.81 16.19
N CYS A 64 14.87 10.78 15.57
CA CYS A 64 15.85 10.52 14.51
C CYS A 64 17.28 10.44 15.07
N LYS A 65 17.94 9.28 14.93
CA LYS A 65 19.34 9.08 15.36
C LYS A 65 20.35 10.03 14.69
N LEU A 66 20.00 10.56 13.53
CA LEU A 66 20.85 11.50 12.78
C LEU A 66 20.73 12.96 13.25
N GLN A 67 19.85 13.24 14.21
CA GLN A 67 19.71 14.57 14.81
C GLN A 67 19.93 14.49 16.33
N PRO A 68 21.18 14.28 16.78
CA PRO A 68 21.49 14.34 18.20
C PRO A 68 21.27 15.75 18.74
N THR A 69 20.72 15.87 19.95
CA THR A 69 20.54 17.12 20.69
C THR A 69 20.79 16.83 22.16
N GLY A 70 22.01 17.12 22.60
CA GLY A 70 22.48 16.79 23.95
C GLY A 70 22.41 15.28 24.22
N ASN A 71 21.70 14.89 25.28
CA ASN A 71 21.49 13.49 25.68
C ASN A 71 20.31 12.80 24.98
N SER A 72 19.64 13.47 24.03
CA SER A 72 18.48 12.94 23.32
C SER A 72 18.58 13.19 21.81
N TYR A 73 17.55 12.78 21.07
CA TYR A 73 17.44 12.95 19.62
C TYR A 73 16.22 13.82 19.30
N LYS A 74 16.30 14.63 18.24
CA LYS A 74 15.15 15.42 17.79
C LYS A 74 14.05 14.53 17.19
N PRO A 75 12.78 14.93 17.34
CA PRO A 75 11.67 14.25 16.68
C PRO A 75 11.83 14.37 15.16
N CYS A 76 11.69 13.24 14.48
CA CYS A 76 11.78 13.09 13.04
C CYS A 76 10.58 13.79 12.38
N GLN A 77 10.88 14.71 11.45
CA GLN A 77 9.91 15.25 10.51
C GLN A 77 9.95 14.41 9.24
N ALA A 78 8.92 13.60 9.01
CA ALA A 78 8.87 12.68 7.87
C ALA A 78 8.47 13.42 6.59
N VAL A 79 9.39 14.21 6.05
CA VAL A 79 9.26 14.91 4.77
C VAL A 79 9.95 14.08 3.69
N ILE A 80 9.19 13.68 2.67
CA ILE A 80 9.72 12.93 1.53
C ILE A 80 10.14 13.92 0.45
N ASN A 81 11.42 13.90 0.05
CA ASN A 81 11.93 14.78 -1.00
C ASN A 81 11.87 14.12 -2.39
N GLN A 82 12.25 12.84 -2.46
CA GLN A 82 12.30 12.08 -3.70
C GLN A 82 12.07 10.59 -3.44
N TRP A 83 11.57 9.91 -4.46
CA TRP A 83 11.41 8.46 -4.51
C TRP A 83 12.41 7.85 -5.48
N SER A 84 12.93 6.67 -5.14
CA SER A 84 13.81 5.85 -5.96
C SER A 84 13.22 4.45 -6.16
N ALA A 85 13.77 3.69 -7.11
CA ALA A 85 13.35 2.32 -7.40
C ALA A 85 11.83 2.17 -7.69
N PHE A 86 11.26 3.14 -8.40
CA PHE A 86 9.88 3.13 -8.88
C PHE A 86 9.76 2.38 -10.22
N TYR A 87 8.54 2.03 -10.61
CA TYR A 87 8.29 1.33 -11.86
C TYR A 87 8.28 2.31 -13.05
N GLU A 88 9.26 2.19 -13.94
CA GLU A 88 9.49 3.19 -15.00
C GLU A 88 8.63 3.02 -16.25
N LYS A 89 8.12 1.81 -16.49
CA LYS A 89 7.43 1.47 -17.74
C LYS A 89 6.03 2.07 -17.85
N VAL A 90 5.45 2.54 -16.74
CA VAL A 90 4.09 3.09 -16.70
C VAL A 90 4.13 4.46 -16.04
N THR A 91 3.56 5.43 -16.74
CA THR A 91 3.36 6.79 -16.25
C THR A 91 1.87 7.05 -16.13
N LEU A 92 1.42 7.49 -14.96
CA LEU A 92 0.01 7.81 -14.71
C LEU A 92 -0.36 9.16 -15.33
N SER A 93 -1.66 9.45 -15.42
CA SER A 93 -2.18 10.73 -15.93
C SER A 93 -1.67 11.95 -15.16
N ASN A 94 -1.22 11.76 -13.91
CA ASN A 94 -0.59 12.81 -13.13
C ASN A 94 0.90 13.00 -13.46
N GLN A 95 1.44 12.36 -14.50
CA GLN A 95 2.87 12.26 -14.84
C GLN A 95 3.74 11.60 -13.74
N GLY A 96 3.12 11.00 -12.73
CA GLY A 96 3.80 10.25 -11.69
C GLY A 96 4.06 8.81 -12.14
N LYS A 97 5.19 8.24 -11.71
CA LYS A 97 5.49 6.81 -11.89
C LYS A 97 4.93 6.01 -10.72
N ILE A 98 4.63 4.74 -10.94
CA ILE A 98 4.04 3.85 -9.92
C ILE A 98 5.09 3.45 -8.89
N LEU A 99 4.75 3.56 -7.61
CA LEU A 99 5.57 3.03 -6.53
C LEU A 99 5.33 1.53 -6.34
N VAL A 100 6.42 0.78 -6.14
CA VAL A 100 6.43 -0.66 -5.86
C VAL A 100 7.00 -0.91 -4.47
N GLU A 101 6.87 -2.13 -3.96
CA GLU A 101 7.38 -2.47 -2.62
C GLU A 101 8.88 -2.21 -2.40
N ASP A 102 9.67 -2.29 -3.47
CA ASP A 102 11.11 -2.00 -3.45
C ASP A 102 11.43 -0.50 -3.49
N SER A 103 10.44 0.34 -3.77
CA SER A 103 10.64 1.78 -3.86
C SER A 103 11.06 2.34 -2.51
N LYS A 104 11.99 3.30 -2.53
CA LYS A 104 12.52 3.92 -1.30
C LYS A 104 12.32 5.42 -1.38
N ALA A 105 12.14 6.02 -0.21
CA ALA A 105 12.01 7.47 -0.08
C ALA A 105 13.24 8.07 0.59
N THR A 106 13.54 9.29 0.17
CA THR A 106 14.63 10.12 0.68
C THR A 106 14.08 11.23 1.56
N CYS A 107 14.66 11.39 2.75
CA CYS A 107 14.39 12.48 3.68
C CYS A 107 15.57 13.45 3.68
N PRO A 108 15.36 14.78 3.81
CA PRO A 108 16.47 15.75 3.88
C PRO A 108 17.45 15.49 5.01
N ILE A 109 17.00 14.85 6.10
CA ILE A 109 17.82 14.52 7.27
C ILE A 109 18.51 13.16 7.13
N GLY A 110 17.77 12.17 6.60
CA GLY A 110 18.21 10.78 6.51
C GLY A 110 19.14 10.46 5.34
N GLY A 111 19.23 11.38 4.36
CA GLY A 111 19.91 11.11 3.11
C GLY A 111 19.12 10.18 2.19
N PRO A 112 19.75 9.73 1.08
CA PRO A 112 19.08 8.94 0.06
C PRO A 112 18.62 7.58 0.61
N ASP A 113 17.44 7.13 0.18
CA ASP A 113 16.91 5.78 0.44
C ASP A 113 16.80 5.37 1.93
N CYS A 114 16.50 6.35 2.78
CA CYS A 114 16.38 6.15 4.23
C CYS A 114 15.03 5.55 4.66
N ILE A 115 13.97 5.76 3.89
CA ILE A 115 12.61 5.27 4.16
C ILE A 115 12.27 4.12 3.21
N SER A 116 11.67 3.06 3.75
CA SER A 116 11.31 1.84 3.02
C SER A 116 9.87 1.39 3.33
N PHE A 117 9.23 0.70 2.38
CA PHE A 117 7.95 0.06 2.61
C PHE A 117 8.09 -1.19 3.48
N VAL A 118 7.16 -1.36 4.41
CA VAL A 118 6.95 -2.59 5.20
C VAL A 118 5.77 -3.37 4.66
N LYS A 119 4.70 -2.65 4.30
CA LYS A 119 3.48 -3.21 3.73
C LYS A 119 3.04 -2.34 2.57
N HIS A 120 2.71 -2.97 1.44
CA HIS A 120 2.24 -2.30 0.22
C HIS A 120 0.81 -1.73 0.34
N GLY A 121 0.09 -2.01 1.44
CA GLY A 121 -1.26 -1.49 1.70
C GLY A 121 -2.38 -2.22 0.96
N GLN A 122 -2.08 -2.95 -0.11
CA GLN A 122 -3.09 -3.76 -0.79
C GLN A 122 -3.64 -4.84 0.14
N LYS A 123 -4.96 -4.90 0.25
CA LYS A 123 -5.69 -6.03 0.83
C LYS A 123 -6.32 -6.81 -0.31
N VAL A 124 -6.06 -8.12 -0.35
CA VAL A 124 -6.68 -9.02 -1.32
C VAL A 124 -8.19 -9.01 -1.07
N GLU A 125 -8.94 -8.53 -2.06
CA GLU A 125 -10.39 -8.69 -2.08
C GLU A 125 -10.73 -9.92 -2.91
N ILE A 126 -11.50 -10.82 -2.32
CA ILE A 126 -11.97 -12.00 -3.03
C ILE A 126 -13.01 -11.52 -4.06
N SER A 127 -12.70 -11.69 -5.33
CA SER A 127 -13.64 -11.46 -6.42
C SER A 127 -14.62 -12.64 -6.54
N LYS A 128 -15.78 -12.42 -7.14
CA LYS A 128 -16.72 -13.51 -7.46
C LYS A 128 -16.02 -14.60 -8.29
N GLN A 129 -15.15 -14.20 -9.22
CA GLN A 129 -14.36 -15.13 -10.02
C GLN A 129 -13.42 -16.00 -9.19
N ASN A 130 -12.80 -15.44 -8.14
CA ASN A 130 -11.94 -16.21 -7.23
C ASN A 130 -12.75 -17.27 -6.47
N ILE A 131 -14.00 -16.97 -6.12
CA ILE A 131 -14.91 -17.93 -5.47
C ILE A 131 -15.33 -19.02 -6.45
N LYS A 132 -15.68 -18.67 -7.70
CA LYS A 132 -16.02 -19.66 -8.75
C LYS A 132 -14.87 -20.64 -9.02
N ASN A 133 -13.65 -20.11 -9.10
CA ASN A 133 -12.44 -20.90 -9.35
C ASN A 133 -11.95 -21.68 -8.11
N ALA A 134 -12.47 -21.40 -6.92
CA ALA A 134 -12.09 -22.14 -5.71
C ALA A 134 -12.68 -23.56 -5.75
N SER A 135 -11.89 -24.55 -5.32
CA SER A 135 -12.33 -25.94 -5.24
C SER A 135 -13.28 -26.13 -4.05
N GLU A 136 -14.49 -26.59 -4.35
CA GLU A 136 -15.55 -26.77 -3.35
C GLU A 136 -15.16 -27.76 -2.26
N LEU A 137 -14.53 -28.87 -2.64
CA LEU A 137 -14.05 -29.88 -1.70
C LEU A 137 -13.08 -29.30 -0.65
N LEU A 138 -12.08 -28.53 -1.08
CA LEU A 138 -11.11 -27.94 -0.14
C LEU A 138 -11.75 -26.84 0.70
N SER A 139 -12.59 -26.01 0.10
CA SER A 139 -13.28 -24.95 0.83
C SER A 139 -14.27 -25.50 1.86
N ASN A 140 -15.02 -26.55 1.55
CA ASN A 140 -15.92 -27.23 2.47
C ASN A 140 -15.14 -27.97 3.58
N GLN A 141 -13.94 -28.48 3.30
CA GLN A 141 -13.09 -29.10 4.32
C GLN A 141 -12.53 -28.06 5.31
N ILE A 142 -12.14 -26.88 4.82
CA ILE A 142 -11.65 -25.79 5.67
C ILE A 142 -12.79 -25.16 6.48
N ASN A 143 -13.96 -24.99 5.87
CA ASN A 143 -15.13 -24.42 6.52
C ASN A 143 -16.40 -25.24 6.23
N PRO A 144 -16.66 -26.31 7.01
CA PRO A 144 -17.80 -27.20 6.79
C PRO A 144 -19.16 -26.57 7.10
N LEU A 145 -19.19 -25.38 7.72
CA LEU A 145 -20.43 -24.64 7.98
C LEU A 145 -20.94 -23.88 6.75
N VAL A 146 -20.10 -23.73 5.71
CA VAL A 146 -20.48 -23.04 4.48
C VAL A 146 -20.53 -24.05 3.35
N ASN A 147 -21.72 -24.27 2.80
CA ASN A 147 -21.87 -25.03 1.57
C ASN A 147 -21.46 -24.15 0.38
N MET A 148 -20.30 -24.45 -0.20
CA MET A 148 -19.75 -23.66 -1.30
C MET A 148 -20.55 -23.77 -2.61
N ALA A 149 -21.27 -24.87 -2.83
CA ALA A 149 -22.13 -25.02 -4.02
C ALA A 149 -23.31 -24.04 -3.95
N GLU A 150 -24.05 -24.07 -2.84
CA GLU A 150 -25.16 -23.13 -2.57
C GLU A 150 -24.67 -21.67 -2.53
N PHE A 151 -23.47 -21.43 -2.00
CA PHE A 151 -22.87 -20.10 -1.97
C PHE A 151 -22.52 -19.57 -3.37
N LYS A 152 -22.05 -20.43 -4.28
CA LYS A 152 -21.78 -20.05 -5.67
C LYS A 152 -23.07 -19.71 -6.43
N GLU A 153 -24.12 -20.53 -6.28
CA GLU A 153 -25.43 -20.29 -6.91
C GLU A 153 -26.02 -18.94 -6.50
N ARG A 154 -26.03 -18.62 -5.20
CA ARG A 154 -26.49 -17.31 -4.70
C ARG A 154 -25.73 -16.11 -5.28
N LEU A 155 -24.44 -16.28 -5.62
CA LEU A 155 -23.65 -15.22 -6.22
C LEU A 155 -23.97 -14.97 -7.69
N GLU A 156 -24.48 -15.99 -8.39
CA GLU A 156 -24.90 -15.94 -9.79
C GLU A 156 -26.30 -15.31 -9.92
N ASP A 157 -27.23 -15.65 -9.04
CA ASP A 157 -28.57 -15.05 -9.02
C ASP A 157 -28.55 -13.53 -8.79
N HIS A 158 -27.60 -13.04 -7.98
CA HIS A 158 -27.42 -11.60 -7.78
C HIS A 158 -26.93 -10.86 -9.03
N ASP A 159 -26.24 -11.52 -9.97
CA ASP A 159 -25.85 -10.89 -11.25
C ASP A 159 -27.00 -10.89 -12.27
N SER A 160 -28.00 -11.76 -12.10
CA SER A 160 -29.21 -11.84 -12.93
C SER A 160 -30.20 -10.71 -12.69
N ILE A 161 -30.18 -10.11 -11.49
CA ILE A 161 -31.09 -9.03 -11.07
C ILE A 161 -30.60 -7.64 -11.51
N CYS A 162 -29.32 -7.50 -11.87
CA CYS A 162 -28.73 -6.23 -12.33
C CYS A 162 -28.64 -6.11 -13.87
N LYS A 163 -29.51 -6.79 -14.61
CA LYS A 163 -29.71 -6.54 -16.06
C LYS A 163 -30.90 -5.62 -16.30
#